data_AF-A0A0K8V2N2-F1
#
_entry.id   AF-A0A0K8V2N2-F1
#
_cell.length_a   1.000
_cell.length_b   1.000
_cell.length_c   1.000
_cell.angle_alpha   90.00
_cell.angle_beta   90.00
_cell.angle_gamma   90.00
#
_symmetry.space_group_name_H-M   'P 1'
#
loop_
_entity.id
_entity.type
_entity.pdbx_description
1 polymer ?
#
loop_
_entity_poly.entity_id
_entity_poly.type
_entity_poly.pdbx_seq_one_letter_code
_entity_poly.pdbx_strand_id
1 'polypeptide(L)'
;MGLLPRNEFKQRFGITVAFLATHSGLTRWQEFHSNMAEEAGTGETFSEQNKHAIDEMWYKRAVDQHFVHKDSFVYSVPFDAGDLAEEITVTASNAVFHTEGAKFAPAAVVGFQFHHSALEKLFRNITGNGCAVEDRECYVIDNNGFIIISPYRQETGKFFGEINGGIMARLVDEKVFKRVTVYDYQAVCFESSGDMNGSNNLLSPLFHLLRALKWLFHTVLWYIVQLTH
;
A
#
# COMPACT_ATOMS: atom_id res chain seq x y z
N MET A 1 20.27 6.76 26.12
CA MET A 1 20.39 5.63 25.17
C MET A 1 21.82 5.63 24.64
N GLY A 2 22.56 4.53 24.83
CA GLY A 2 23.90 4.41 24.25
C GLY A 2 23.78 4.25 22.73
N LEU A 3 24.62 4.96 21.97
CA LEU A 3 24.69 4.81 20.52
C LEU A 3 25.29 3.43 20.22
N LEU A 4 24.54 2.58 19.51
CA LEU A 4 25.06 1.29 19.03
C LEU A 4 26.17 1.53 17.99
N PRO A 5 27.27 0.76 18.03
CA PRO A 5 28.28 0.78 16.98
C PRO A 5 27.65 0.49 15.61
N ARG A 6 28.08 1.23 14.58
CA ARG A 6 27.50 1.16 13.22
C ARG A 6 27.40 -0.26 12.66
N ASN A 7 28.41 -1.10 12.90
CA ASN A 7 28.43 -2.48 12.40
C ASN A 7 27.42 -3.37 13.12
N GLU A 8 27.30 -3.19 14.43
CA GLU A 8 26.31 -3.91 15.24
C GLU A 8 24.89 -3.49 14.86
N PHE A 9 24.66 -2.20 14.64
CA PHE A 9 23.37 -1.66 14.18
C PHE A 9 22.97 -2.24 12.82
N LYS A 10 23.90 -2.29 11.86
CA LYS A 10 23.65 -2.91 10.55
C LYS A 10 23.28 -4.39 10.65
N GLN A 11 24.07 -5.17 11.40
CA GLN A 11 23.86 -6.61 11.53
C GLN A 11 22.59 -6.96 12.29
N ARG A 12 22.28 -6.20 13.35
CA ARG A 12 21.14 -6.49 14.23
C ARG A 12 19.80 -6.16 13.58
N PHE A 13 19.73 -5.06 12.82
CA PHE A 13 18.47 -4.57 12.28
C PHE A 13 18.32 -4.81 10.77
N GLY A 14 19.34 -5.34 10.09
CA GLY A 14 19.24 -5.65 8.66
C GLY A 14 19.01 -4.39 7.82
N ILE A 15 19.80 -3.34 8.09
CA ILE A 15 19.64 -2.03 7.45
C ILE A 15 20.12 -2.11 6.01
N THR A 16 19.25 -1.72 5.09
CA THR A 16 19.51 -1.73 3.66
C THR A 16 19.89 -0.35 3.15
N VAL A 17 19.25 0.71 3.65
CA VAL A 17 19.48 2.09 3.20
C VAL A 17 19.48 3.05 4.38
N ALA A 18 20.37 4.04 4.36
CA ALA A 18 20.22 5.26 5.15
C ALA A 18 20.09 6.45 4.20
N PHE A 19 19.13 7.34 4.46
CA PHE A 19 18.84 8.47 3.58
C PHE A 19 18.60 9.77 4.34
N LEU A 20 18.79 10.87 3.62
CA LEU A 20 18.51 12.23 4.06
C LEU A 20 17.93 13.00 2.88
N ALA A 21 16.76 13.60 3.06
CA ALA A 21 16.22 14.58 2.12
C ALA A 21 16.11 15.94 2.78
N THR A 22 16.64 16.95 2.11
CA THR A 22 16.55 18.35 2.54
C THR A 22 15.31 19.02 2.00
N HIS A 23 14.88 20.10 2.64
CA HIS A 23 13.75 20.91 2.16
C HIS A 23 13.98 21.54 0.77
N SER A 24 15.23 21.62 0.28
CA SER A 24 15.55 22.10 -1.07
C SER A 24 15.33 21.06 -2.17
N GLY A 25 14.90 19.84 -1.81
CA GLY A 25 14.70 18.74 -2.76
C GLY A 25 15.94 17.88 -3.01
N LEU A 26 17.07 18.16 -2.35
CA LEU A 26 18.25 17.30 -2.44
C LEU A 26 18.08 16.09 -1.53
N THR A 27 18.02 14.91 -2.14
CA THR A 27 18.06 13.60 -1.46
C THR A 27 19.43 12.96 -1.62
N ARG A 28 20.01 12.50 -0.51
CA ARG A 28 21.23 11.67 -0.48
C ARG A 28 20.93 10.38 0.25
N TRP A 29 21.44 9.27 -0.27
CA TRP A 29 21.28 7.96 0.35
C TRP A 29 22.58 7.19 0.30
N GLN A 30 22.67 6.20 1.18
CA GLN A 30 23.74 5.22 1.22
C GLN A 30 23.10 3.84 1.35
N GLU A 31 23.40 2.98 0.38
CA GLU A 31 23.00 1.58 0.40
C GLU A 31 24.02 0.74 1.16
N PHE A 32 23.52 -0.29 1.84
CA PHE A 32 24.30 -1.23 2.61
C PHE A 32 23.99 -2.64 2.11
N HIS A 33 24.83 -3.14 1.22
CA HIS A 33 24.75 -4.53 0.78
C HIS A 33 25.40 -5.44 1.83
N SER A 34 24.74 -6.55 2.17
CA SER A 34 25.40 -7.66 2.85
C SER A 34 26.45 -8.25 1.90
N ASN A 35 27.61 -8.68 2.40
CA ASN A 35 28.83 -9.11 1.68
C ASN A 35 28.70 -10.29 0.66
N MET A 36 27.59 -10.47 -0.02
CA MET A 36 27.54 -11.18 -1.29
C MET A 36 27.77 -10.14 -2.38
N ALA A 37 28.60 -10.49 -3.36
CA ALA A 37 29.21 -9.66 -4.40
C ALA A 37 28.44 -8.40 -4.80
N GLU A 38 29.19 -7.37 -5.21
CA GLU A 38 28.70 -6.25 -6.03
C GLU A 38 28.01 -6.76 -7.30
N GLU A 39 26.82 -7.34 -7.18
CA GLU A 39 25.90 -7.50 -8.28
C GLU A 39 25.25 -6.13 -8.45
N ALA A 40 25.94 -5.32 -9.23
CA ALA A 40 25.37 -4.17 -9.89
C ALA A 40 24.13 -4.61 -10.66
N GLY A 41 22.95 -4.36 -10.06
CA GLY A 41 21.65 -4.47 -10.71
C GLY A 41 20.93 -5.80 -10.42
N THR A 42 19.83 -5.72 -9.66
CA THR A 42 18.61 -6.56 -9.76
C THR A 42 17.59 -6.16 -8.68
N GLY A 43 17.31 -4.86 -8.57
CA GLY A 43 16.23 -4.32 -7.75
C GLY A 43 16.10 -2.82 -8.03
N GLU A 44 14.89 -2.27 -8.01
CA GLU A 44 14.72 -0.82 -8.10
C GLU A 44 15.54 -0.16 -7.00
N THR A 45 16.48 0.69 -7.40
CA THR A 45 17.32 1.42 -6.46
C THR A 45 16.45 2.37 -5.63
N PHE A 46 16.84 2.65 -4.39
CA PHE A 46 16.10 3.61 -3.55
C PHE A 46 15.82 4.93 -4.28
N SER A 47 16.78 5.37 -5.12
CA SER A 47 16.65 6.54 -5.99
C SER A 47 15.58 6.47 -7.07
N GLU A 48 15.26 5.29 -7.58
CA GLU A 48 14.28 5.15 -8.65
C GLU A 48 12.85 5.33 -8.13
N GLN A 49 12.62 4.86 -6.90
CA GLN A 49 11.35 4.97 -6.20
C GLN A 49 11.17 6.33 -5.51
N ASN A 50 12.26 6.97 -5.04
CA ASN A 50 12.21 8.17 -4.20
C ASN A 50 12.77 9.41 -4.91
N LYS A 51 12.15 9.79 -6.04
CA LYS A 51 12.62 10.90 -6.91
C LYS A 51 12.15 12.27 -6.45
N HIS A 52 11.14 12.34 -5.61
CA HIS A 52 10.37 13.56 -5.37
C HIS A 52 10.66 14.22 -4.01
N ALA A 53 11.68 13.76 -3.27
CA ALA A 53 12.21 14.36 -2.05
C ALA A 53 11.11 14.85 -1.06
N ILE A 54 10.79 16.15 -1.06
CA ILE A 54 9.77 16.76 -0.18
C ILE A 54 8.35 16.25 -0.44
N ASP A 55 8.10 15.75 -1.65
CA ASP A 55 6.80 15.26 -2.05
C ASP A 55 6.54 13.80 -1.67
N GLU A 56 7.60 13.10 -1.23
CA GLU A 56 7.50 11.72 -0.77
C GLU A 56 6.64 11.61 0.49
N MET A 57 5.86 10.53 0.57
CA MET A 57 4.94 10.31 1.70
C MET A 57 5.69 10.20 3.03
N TRP A 58 6.84 9.52 3.08
CA TRP A 58 7.65 9.43 4.30
C TRP A 58 8.20 10.80 4.73
N TYR A 59 8.46 11.72 3.80
CA TYR A 59 8.91 13.07 4.14
C TYR A 59 7.78 13.84 4.81
N LYS A 60 6.61 13.92 4.15
CA LYS A 60 5.42 14.62 4.63
C LYS A 60 4.98 14.07 5.99
N ARG A 61 4.90 12.75 6.14
CA ARG A 61 4.50 12.10 7.39
C ARG A 61 5.48 12.37 8.53
N ALA A 62 6.80 12.35 8.29
CA ALA A 62 7.78 12.65 9.33
C ALA A 62 7.67 14.10 9.82
N VAL A 63 7.44 15.04 8.89
CA VAL A 63 7.23 16.46 9.22
C VAL A 63 5.96 16.65 10.05
N ASP A 64 4.84 16.07 9.62
CA ASP A 64 3.56 16.14 10.34
C ASP A 64 3.67 15.54 11.74
N GLN A 65 4.33 14.39 11.86
CA GLN A 65 4.51 13.70 13.14
C GLN A 65 5.35 14.54 14.13
N HIS A 66 6.31 15.33 13.66
CA HIS A 66 7.13 16.19 14.52
C HIS A 66 6.29 17.24 15.28
N PHE A 67 5.18 17.71 14.69
CA PHE A 67 4.26 18.63 15.37
C PHE A 67 3.49 17.97 16.51
N VAL A 68 3.34 16.64 16.49
CA VAL A 68 2.71 15.87 17.57
C VAL A 68 3.76 15.49 18.61
N HIS A 69 4.85 14.85 18.18
CA HIS A 69 5.94 14.39 19.04
C HIS A 69 7.30 14.59 18.36
N LYS A 70 8.06 15.58 18.86
CA LYS A 70 9.32 16.05 18.26
C LYS A 70 10.36 14.95 18.00
N ASP A 71 10.50 14.01 18.93
CA ASP A 71 11.54 12.97 18.87
C ASP A 71 11.03 11.63 18.33
N SER A 72 9.78 11.57 17.85
CA SER A 72 9.18 10.32 17.39
C SER A 72 9.56 9.99 15.94
N PHE A 73 9.83 8.70 15.71
CA PHE A 73 10.01 8.17 14.36
C PHE A 73 8.67 7.71 13.80
N VAL A 74 8.46 7.95 12.51
CA VAL A 74 7.36 7.36 11.75
C VAL A 74 7.87 6.09 11.08
N TYR A 75 7.18 4.98 11.31
CA TYR A 75 7.45 3.70 10.67
C TYR A 75 6.35 3.41 9.65
N SER A 76 6.74 3.00 8.45
CA SER A 76 5.80 2.63 7.39
C SER A 76 6.32 1.46 6.57
N VAL A 77 5.40 0.67 6.06
CA VAL A 77 5.63 -0.38 5.04
C VAL A 77 4.88 0.01 3.76
N PRO A 78 5.26 -0.54 2.59
CA PRO A 78 4.48 -0.38 1.37
C PRO A 78 3.03 -0.85 1.56
N PHE A 79 2.10 -0.28 0.79
CA PHE A 79 0.72 -0.77 0.75
C PHE A 79 0.68 -2.20 0.22
N ASP A 80 -0.18 -3.03 0.82
CA ASP A 80 -0.35 -4.44 0.45
C ASP A 80 0.96 -5.24 0.40
N ALA A 81 1.96 -4.84 1.20
CA ALA A 81 3.28 -5.44 1.22
C ALA A 81 3.25 -6.97 1.49
N GLY A 82 2.24 -7.44 2.21
CA GLY A 82 2.02 -8.86 2.47
C GLY A 82 1.71 -9.71 1.24
N ASP A 83 1.20 -9.09 0.17
CA ASP A 83 0.84 -9.77 -1.08
C ASP A 83 2.03 -9.80 -2.07
N LEU A 84 3.11 -9.08 -1.78
CA LEU A 84 4.34 -9.10 -2.57
C LEU A 84 5.16 -10.37 -2.30
N ALA A 85 5.72 -10.93 -3.37
CA ALA A 85 6.66 -12.06 -3.28
C ALA A 85 8.06 -11.63 -2.79
N GLU A 86 8.35 -10.33 -2.80
CA GLU A 86 9.63 -9.75 -2.42
C GLU A 86 9.78 -9.59 -0.90
N GLU A 87 11.02 -9.29 -0.46
CA GLU A 87 11.29 -9.01 0.95
C GLU A 87 10.73 -7.63 1.33
N ILE A 88 9.85 -7.60 2.33
CA ILE A 88 9.22 -6.36 2.79
C ILE A 88 10.26 -5.49 3.49
N THR A 89 10.29 -4.20 3.12
CA THR A 89 11.13 -3.21 3.78
C THR A 89 10.29 -2.29 4.66
N VAL A 90 10.82 -1.97 5.84
CA VAL A 90 10.25 -0.97 6.75
C VAL A 90 11.05 0.31 6.57
N THR A 91 10.36 1.41 6.31
CA THR A 91 10.94 2.76 6.27
C THR A 91 10.68 3.44 7.62
N ALA A 92 11.75 3.79 8.32
CA ALA A 92 11.69 4.65 9.50
C ALA A 92 12.21 6.04 9.15
N SER A 93 11.44 7.07 9.49
CA SER A 93 11.74 8.46 9.16
C SER A 93 11.53 9.40 10.34
N ASN A 94 12.35 10.44 10.44
CA ASN A 94 12.27 11.47 11.47
C ASN A 94 12.64 12.82 10.87
N ALA A 95 11.85 13.85 11.19
CA ALA A 95 12.08 15.20 10.69
C ALA A 95 13.01 15.99 11.63
N VAL A 96 14.03 16.59 11.02
CA VAL A 96 14.98 17.50 11.65
C VAL A 96 14.50 18.92 11.44
N PHE A 97 14.15 19.60 12.52
CA PHE A 97 13.72 20.98 12.51
C PHE A 97 14.86 21.92 12.90
N HIS A 98 14.96 23.05 12.21
CA HIS A 98 15.79 24.16 12.65
C HIS A 98 14.91 25.17 13.38
N THR A 99 15.40 25.64 14.53
CA THR A 99 14.71 26.65 15.34
C THR A 99 15.59 27.88 15.47
N GLU A 100 15.06 29.03 15.08
CA GLU A 100 15.69 30.33 15.23
C GLU A 100 14.73 31.26 16.00
N GLY A 101 15.01 31.44 17.29
CA GLY A 101 14.13 32.18 18.20
C GLY A 101 12.75 31.54 18.32
N ALA A 102 11.71 32.27 17.89
CA ALA A 102 10.32 31.78 17.88
C ALA A 102 9.91 31.10 16.56
N LYS A 103 10.78 31.11 15.54
CA LYS A 103 10.51 30.49 14.25
C LYS A 103 11.10 29.09 14.22
N PHE A 104 10.37 28.14 13.67
CA PHE A 104 10.83 26.78 13.46
C PHE A 104 10.34 26.28 12.11
N ALA A 105 11.20 25.55 11.40
CA ALA A 105 10.92 25.04 10.07
C ALA A 105 11.60 23.69 9.87
N PRO A 106 11.01 22.78 9.07
CA PRO A 106 11.65 21.52 8.70
C PRO A 106 12.89 21.82 7.85
N ALA A 107 14.06 21.40 8.32
CA ALA A 107 15.32 21.56 7.60
C ALA A 107 15.58 20.35 6.69
N ALA A 108 15.34 19.15 7.21
CA ALA A 108 15.52 17.89 6.51
C ALA A 108 14.67 16.78 7.15
N VAL A 109 14.52 15.67 6.44
CA VAL A 109 14.04 14.40 6.98
C VAL A 109 15.15 13.38 6.79
N VAL A 110 15.45 12.66 7.87
CA VAL A 110 16.40 11.55 7.87
C VAL A 110 15.67 10.25 8.09
N GLY A 111 16.24 9.16 7.59
CA GLY A 111 15.62 7.86 7.78
C GLY A 111 16.51 6.71 7.39
N PHE A 112 15.99 5.52 7.65
CA PHE A 112 16.61 4.26 7.29
C PHE A 112 15.55 3.27 6.81
N GLN A 113 15.94 2.45 5.84
CA GLN A 113 15.19 1.27 5.42
C GLN A 113 15.90 0.03 5.95
N PHE A 114 15.10 -0.94 6.37
CA PHE A 114 15.58 -2.18 6.93
C PHE A 114 14.57 -3.30 6.70
N HIS A 115 15.04 -4.54 6.77
CA HIS A 115 14.19 -5.70 6.54
C HIS A 115 13.10 -5.83 7.60
N HIS A 116 11.86 -6.01 7.14
CA HIS A 116 10.71 -6.28 8.00
C HIS A 116 10.94 -7.52 8.87
N SER A 117 11.54 -8.58 8.31
CA SER A 117 11.85 -9.82 9.02
C SER A 117 12.77 -9.60 10.24
N ALA A 118 13.65 -8.60 10.21
CA ALA A 118 14.50 -8.25 11.35
C ALA A 118 13.68 -7.55 12.45
N LEU A 119 12.76 -6.67 12.07
CA LEU A 119 11.83 -6.01 13.01
C LEU A 119 10.91 -7.01 13.69
N GLU A 120 10.34 -7.93 12.91
CA GLU A 120 9.45 -8.97 13.42
C GLU A 120 10.17 -9.89 14.41
N LYS A 121 11.40 -10.32 14.11
CA LYS A 121 12.23 -11.11 15.04
C LYS A 121 12.49 -10.35 16.33
N LEU A 122 12.80 -9.06 16.26
CA LEU A 122 12.98 -8.21 17.43
C LEU A 122 11.70 -8.12 18.25
N PHE A 123 10.57 -7.86 17.60
CA PHE A 123 9.26 -7.77 18.24
C PHE A 123 8.94 -9.06 18.99
N ARG A 124 9.05 -10.22 18.32
CA ARG A 124 8.80 -11.55 18.93
C ARG A 124 9.72 -11.83 20.10
N ASN A 125 10.99 -11.42 20.01
CA ASN A 125 11.95 -11.56 21.11
C ASN A 125 11.54 -10.72 22.34
N ILE A 126 11.16 -9.46 22.13
CA ILE A 126 10.74 -8.55 23.21
C ILE A 126 9.42 -9.01 23.84
N THR A 127 8.43 -9.37 23.03
CA THR A 127 7.12 -9.81 23.53
C THR A 127 7.18 -11.19 24.18
N GLY A 128 8.16 -12.01 23.78
CA GLY A 128 8.36 -13.37 24.27
C GLY A 128 7.05 -14.16 24.28
N ASN A 129 6.73 -14.74 25.44
CA ASN A 129 5.52 -15.54 25.63
C ASN A 129 4.22 -14.72 25.62
N GLY A 130 4.26 -13.39 25.77
CA GLY A 130 3.05 -12.57 25.78
C GLY A 130 2.25 -12.63 24.47
N CYS A 131 2.96 -12.84 23.36
CA CYS A 131 2.42 -12.96 22.00
C CYS A 131 2.67 -14.32 21.34
N ALA A 132 3.21 -15.29 22.09
CA ALA A 132 3.46 -16.65 21.59
C ALA A 132 2.41 -17.67 22.05
N VAL A 133 1.35 -17.23 22.73
CA VAL A 133 0.22 -18.08 23.16
C VAL A 133 -0.76 -18.20 22.00
N GLU A 134 -1.22 -19.43 21.71
CA GLU A 134 -2.10 -19.75 20.57
C GLU A 134 -3.42 -18.97 20.56
N ASP A 135 -3.86 -18.47 21.71
CA ASP A 135 -5.13 -17.73 21.85
C ASP A 135 -5.02 -16.21 21.63
N ARG A 136 -3.86 -15.70 21.16
CA ARG A 136 -3.65 -14.24 21.00
C ARG A 136 -2.94 -13.88 19.71
N GLU A 137 -3.52 -12.93 19.00
CA GLU A 137 -2.93 -12.31 17.81
C GLU A 137 -2.37 -10.94 18.18
N CYS A 138 -1.07 -10.76 17.94
CA CYS A 138 -0.38 -9.52 18.28
C CYS A 138 -0.02 -8.72 17.03
N TYR A 139 -0.43 -7.46 17.04
CA TYR A 139 -0.25 -6.53 15.94
C TYR A 139 0.63 -5.35 16.35
N VAL A 140 1.42 -4.86 15.40
CA VAL A 140 2.00 -3.51 15.47
C VAL A 140 1.37 -2.69 14.37
N ILE A 141 0.69 -1.61 14.76
CA ILE A 141 -0.08 -0.74 13.87
C ILE A 141 0.55 0.65 13.92
N ASP A 142 0.66 1.30 12.75
CA ASP A 142 1.17 2.66 12.66
C ASP A 142 0.16 3.70 13.19
N ASN A 143 0.57 4.97 13.22
CA ASN A 143 -0.27 6.07 13.69
C ASN A 143 -1.49 6.36 12.78
N ASN A 144 -1.55 5.77 11.59
CA ASN A 144 -2.64 5.89 10.62
C ASN A 144 -3.54 4.64 10.55
N GLY A 145 -3.26 3.60 11.34
CA GLY A 145 -4.05 2.38 11.38
C GLY A 145 -3.61 1.30 10.38
N PHE A 146 -2.43 1.41 9.76
CA PHE A 146 -1.86 0.39 8.88
C PHE A 146 -1.01 -0.62 9.65
N ILE A 147 -1.10 -1.88 9.26
CA ILE A 147 -0.39 -2.98 9.92
C ILE A 147 1.07 -3.00 9.48
N ILE A 148 1.98 -2.88 10.45
CA ILE A 148 3.43 -3.06 10.25
C ILE A 148 3.83 -4.50 10.57
N ILE A 149 3.35 -5.06 11.68
CA ILE A 149 3.63 -6.45 12.08
C ILE A 149 2.29 -7.14 12.33
N SER A 150 2.13 -8.34 11.75
CA SER A 150 0.98 -9.22 11.96
C SER A 150 1.48 -10.67 12.16
N PRO A 151 0.71 -11.54 12.84
CA PRO A 151 0.91 -12.99 12.79
C PRO A 151 0.87 -13.56 11.36
N TYR A 152 0.10 -12.95 10.45
CA TYR A 152 -0.08 -13.36 9.07
C TYR A 152 0.60 -12.36 8.12
N ARG A 153 1.57 -12.83 7.34
CA ARG A 153 2.33 -11.97 6.42
C ARG A 153 1.43 -11.16 5.49
N GLN A 154 0.35 -11.77 4.99
CA GLN A 154 -0.57 -11.21 4.00
C GLN A 154 -1.34 -9.96 4.48
N GLU A 155 -1.34 -9.71 5.80
CA GLU A 155 -1.99 -8.54 6.40
C GLU A 155 -1.06 -7.33 6.49
N THR A 156 0.25 -7.52 6.30
CA THR A 156 1.24 -6.44 6.39
C THR A 156 0.99 -5.42 5.28
N GLY A 157 0.92 -4.14 5.65
CA GLY A 157 0.62 -3.04 4.71
C GLY A 157 -0.87 -2.82 4.45
N LYS A 158 -1.78 -3.63 5.01
CA LYS A 158 -3.23 -3.42 4.93
C LYS A 158 -3.73 -2.52 6.05
N PHE A 159 -4.88 -1.89 5.81
CA PHE A 159 -5.55 -1.13 6.85
C PHE A 159 -6.14 -2.08 7.90
N PHE A 160 -5.85 -1.86 9.18
CA PHE A 160 -6.30 -2.74 10.25
C PHE A 160 -7.82 -2.86 10.33
N GLY A 161 -8.57 -1.82 9.95
CA GLY A 161 -10.03 -1.87 9.91
C GLY A 161 -10.61 -2.79 8.83
N GLU A 162 -9.84 -3.15 7.79
CA GLU A 162 -10.25 -4.14 6.78
C GLU A 162 -10.08 -5.57 7.31
N ILE A 163 -9.04 -5.79 8.11
CA ILE A 163 -8.75 -7.09 8.75
C ILE A 163 -9.66 -7.31 9.96
N ASN A 164 -9.73 -6.33 10.87
CA ASN A 164 -10.52 -6.40 12.09
C ASN A 164 -11.26 -5.09 12.38
N GLY A 165 -12.33 -4.86 11.61
CA GLY A 165 -13.17 -3.66 11.73
C GLY A 165 -13.84 -3.50 13.10
N GLY A 166 -14.14 -4.61 13.79
CA GLY A 166 -14.75 -4.58 15.13
C GLY A 166 -13.81 -3.98 16.18
N ILE A 167 -12.54 -4.43 16.21
CA ILE A 167 -11.53 -3.86 17.10
C ILE A 167 -11.20 -2.43 16.69
N MET A 168 -11.06 -2.14 15.40
CA MET A 168 -10.77 -0.77 14.94
C MET A 168 -11.88 0.22 15.33
N ALA A 169 -13.15 -0.17 15.22
CA ALA A 169 -14.27 0.64 15.70
C ALA A 169 -14.16 0.91 17.21
N ARG A 170 -13.82 -0.12 18.00
CA ARG A 170 -13.62 0.04 19.45
C ARG A 170 -12.46 0.97 19.78
N LEU A 171 -11.35 0.90 19.06
CA LEU A 171 -10.21 1.80 19.24
C LEU A 171 -10.56 3.27 18.93
N VAL A 172 -11.49 3.50 18.00
CA VAL A 172 -12.04 4.84 17.74
C VAL A 172 -12.96 5.29 18.89
N ASP A 173 -13.84 4.40 19.37
CA ASP A 173 -14.75 4.70 20.49
C ASP A 173 -13.97 5.02 21.79
N GLU A 174 -12.88 4.31 22.03
CA GLU A 174 -11.98 4.51 23.17
C GLU A 174 -10.99 5.68 22.96
N LYS A 175 -11.11 6.41 21.85
CA LYS A 175 -10.29 7.59 21.51
C LYS A 175 -8.79 7.30 21.38
N VAL A 176 -8.43 6.06 21.06
CA VAL A 176 -7.06 5.70 20.66
C VAL A 176 -6.79 6.23 19.24
N PHE A 177 -7.77 6.06 18.34
CA PHE A 177 -7.74 6.63 17.00
C PHE A 177 -8.86 7.64 16.78
N LYS A 178 -8.65 8.57 15.85
CA LYS A 178 -9.67 9.51 15.40
C LYS A 178 -10.02 9.21 13.95
N ARG A 179 -11.28 8.91 13.68
CA ARG A 179 -11.79 8.78 12.31
C ARG A 179 -11.84 10.15 11.65
N VAL A 180 -11.16 10.29 10.51
CA VAL A 180 -11.19 11.48 9.65
C VAL A 180 -11.71 11.07 8.29
N THR A 181 -12.77 11.72 7.83
CA THR A 181 -13.36 11.48 6.50
C THR A 181 -12.83 12.54 5.54
N VAL A 182 -12.23 12.10 4.45
CA VAL A 182 -11.70 12.96 3.37
C VAL A 182 -12.52 12.67 2.11
N TYR A 183 -12.91 13.73 1.41
CA TYR A 183 -13.65 13.64 0.14
C TYR A 183 -12.72 14.10 -0.99
N ASP A 184 -12.41 13.19 -1.91
CA ASP A 184 -11.72 13.52 -3.15
C ASP A 184 -12.75 13.79 -4.26
N TYR A 185 -12.98 15.07 -4.54
CA TYR A 185 -13.91 15.50 -5.59
C TYR A 185 -13.34 15.34 -7.01
N GLN A 186 -12.07 14.97 -7.15
CA GLN A 186 -11.37 14.79 -8.42
C GLN A 186 -11.14 13.31 -8.75
N ALA A 187 -11.56 12.39 -7.88
CA ALA A 187 -11.44 10.95 -8.10
C ALA A 187 -12.28 10.50 -9.31
N VAL A 188 -11.79 9.48 -10.00
CA VAL A 188 -12.51 8.80 -11.08
C VAL A 188 -13.06 7.47 -10.54
N CYS A 189 -14.35 7.24 -10.69
CA CYS A 189 -14.98 5.95 -10.40
C CYS A 189 -15.34 5.27 -11.72
N PHE A 190 -14.92 4.02 -11.89
CA PHE A 190 -15.39 3.20 -13.00
C PHE A 190 -16.77 2.65 -12.66
N GLU A 191 -17.75 2.88 -13.52
CA GLU A 191 -19.01 2.16 -13.40
C GLU A 191 -18.72 0.66 -13.59
N SER A 192 -19.11 -0.17 -12.63
CA SER A 192 -19.20 -1.60 -12.86
C SER A 192 -20.07 -1.78 -14.10
N SER A 193 -19.58 -2.49 -15.11
CA SER A 193 -20.41 -2.89 -16.26
C SER A 193 -21.63 -3.63 -15.70
N GLY A 194 -22.74 -2.90 -15.59
CA GLY A 194 -24.00 -3.45 -15.13
C GLY A 194 -24.34 -4.64 -16.01
N ASP A 195 -24.93 -5.66 -15.39
CA ASP A 195 -25.45 -6.86 -16.04
C ASP A 195 -25.88 -6.59 -17.47
N MET A 196 -25.45 -7.45 -18.39
CA MET A 196 -25.80 -7.41 -19.81
C MET A 196 -27.27 -7.02 -19.99
N ASN A 197 -27.53 -5.73 -20.22
CA ASN A 197 -28.89 -5.25 -20.46
C ASN A 197 -29.39 -6.00 -21.69
N GLY A 198 -30.37 -6.89 -21.51
CA GLY A 198 -31.03 -7.67 -22.57
C GLY A 198 -31.85 -6.81 -23.55
N SER A 199 -31.53 -5.53 -23.67
CA SER A 199 -32.26 -4.51 -24.44
C SER A 199 -32.10 -4.66 -25.97
N ASN A 200 -31.31 -5.63 -26.45
CA ASN A 200 -31.25 -5.98 -27.88
C ASN A 200 -32.20 -7.12 -28.29
N ASN A 201 -32.98 -7.71 -27.36
CA ASN A 201 -33.81 -8.88 -27.65
C ASN A 201 -35.19 -8.59 -28.27
N LEU A 202 -35.61 -7.32 -28.44
CA LEU A 202 -36.92 -7.01 -29.03
C LEU A 202 -36.97 -7.11 -30.56
N LEU A 203 -35.83 -6.99 -31.25
CA LEU A 203 -35.77 -7.09 -32.72
C LEU A 203 -35.60 -8.53 -33.21
N SER A 204 -35.05 -9.42 -32.38
CA SER A 204 -34.80 -10.82 -32.72
C SER A 204 -36.08 -11.57 -33.18
N PRO A 205 -37.22 -11.50 -32.47
CA PRO A 205 -38.46 -12.16 -32.90
C PRO A 205 -38.95 -11.68 -34.26
N LEU A 206 -38.77 -10.38 -34.56
CA LEU A 206 -39.22 -9.75 -35.79
C LEU A 206 -38.37 -10.19 -36.99
N PHE A 207 -37.06 -10.35 -36.81
CA PHE A 207 -36.16 -10.94 -37.81
C PHE A 207 -36.49 -12.41 -38.08
N HIS A 208 -36.83 -13.18 -37.04
CA HIS A 208 -37.25 -14.58 -37.21
C HIS A 208 -38.57 -14.70 -37.99
N LEU A 209 -39.55 -13.84 -37.70
CA LEU A 209 -40.80 -13.76 -38.46
C LEU A 209 -40.58 -13.38 -39.93
N LEU A 210 -39.77 -12.37 -40.20
CA LEU A 210 -39.45 -11.97 -41.58
C LEU A 210 -38.73 -13.07 -42.36
N ARG A 211 -37.84 -13.83 -41.70
CA ARG A 211 -37.16 -14.97 -42.31
C ARG A 211 -38.13 -16.10 -42.65
N ALA A 212 -39.09 -16.40 -41.76
CA ALA A 212 -40.13 -17.40 -42.01
C ALA A 212 -41.05 -16.99 -43.17
N LEU A 213 -41.48 -15.73 -43.21
CA LEU A 213 -42.26 -15.20 -44.32
C LEU A 213 -41.50 -15.30 -45.65
N LYS A 214 -40.21 -14.91 -45.66
CA LYS A 214 -39.37 -15.01 -46.85
C LYS A 214 -39.24 -16.46 -47.34
N TRP A 215 -39.06 -17.42 -46.43
CA TRP A 215 -39.03 -18.84 -46.78
C TRP A 215 -40.36 -19.28 -47.41
N LEU A 216 -41.50 -18.94 -46.80
CA LEU A 216 -42.83 -19.22 -47.33
C LEU A 216 -43.03 -18.66 -48.75
N PHE A 217 -42.64 -17.41 -48.98
CA PHE A 217 -42.71 -16.81 -50.31
C PHE A 217 -41.89 -17.58 -51.34
N HIS A 218 -40.65 -17.97 -51.01
CA HIS A 218 -39.83 -18.77 -51.91
C HIS A 218 -40.44 -20.14 -52.19
N THR A 219 -41.00 -20.81 -51.19
CA THR A 219 -41.66 -22.11 -51.35
C THR A 219 -42.89 -22.01 -52.24
N VAL A 220 -43.76 -21.01 -52.03
CA VAL A 220 -44.93 -20.77 -52.88
C VAL A 220 -44.52 -20.48 -54.31
N LEU A 221 -43.51 -19.62 -54.51
CA LEU A 221 -43.03 -19.25 -55.84
C LEU A 221 -42.43 -20.46 -56.57
N TRP A 222 -41.72 -21.33 -55.85
CA TRP A 222 -41.21 -22.60 -56.39
C TRP A 222 -42.33 -23.57 -56.77
N TYR A 223 -43.38 -23.70 -55.93
CA TYR A 223 -44.55 -24.52 -56.26
C TYR A 223 -45.32 -24.00 -57.47
N ILE A 224 -45.47 -22.67 -57.61
CA ILE A 224 -46.11 -22.07 -58.80
C ILE A 224 -45.32 -22.44 -60.05
N VAL A 225 -43.99 -22.32 -60.03
CA VAL A 225 -43.14 -22.70 -61.17
C VAL A 225 -43.29 -24.18 -61.53
N GLN A 226 -43.42 -25.07 -60.54
CA GLN A 226 -43.66 -26.50 -60.78
C GLN A 226 -45.04 -26.84 -61.33
N LEU A 227 -46.08 -26.04 -61.03
CA LEU A 227 -47.46 -26.25 -61.49
C LEU A 227 -47.74 -25.63 -62.87
N THR A 228 -46.90 -24.69 -63.32
CA THR A 228 -46.99 -24.05 -64.64
C THR A 228 -46.17 -24.76 -65.73
N HIS A 229 -45.67 -25.96 -65.44
CA HIS A 229 -44.90 -26.79 -66.36
C HIS A 229 -45.40 -28.23 -66.36
#